data_AF-B4NG16-F1
#
_entry.id   AF-B4NG16-F1
#
_cell.length_a   1.000
_cell.length_b   1.000
_cell.length_c   1.000
_cell.angle_alpha   90.00
_cell.angle_beta   90.00
_cell.angle_gamma   90.00
#
_symmetry.space_group_name_H-M   'P 1'
#
loop_
_entity.id
_entity.type
_entity.pdbx_description
1 polymer ?
#
loop_
_entity_poly.entity_id
_entity_poly.type
_entity_poly.pdbx_seq_one_letter_code
_entity_poly.pdbx_strand_id
1 'polypeptide(L)'
;MKSHNRTPRSFKAVTWKRLGFLPSNDKKKYRAFCIYCKKNQANTSIGRLVIHRKSCTEHKMDLTEEFKEGGVLSLTEGSHCLDDELKIDEEVESEHIPEAAPSDSSTTNIIDKLLEDDDTEVYVSDIDHPLASGSSQTDANRLQKDLIKAETEYLEAKAAYFDKLHEISDLRRTLTMLEAKKTQLEIIQLKAECE
;
A
#
# COMPACT_ATOMS: atom_id res chain seq x y z
N MET A 1 20.58 -42.05 -9.47
CA MET A 1 19.52 -41.40 -8.68
C MET A 1 19.76 -39.89 -8.76
N LYS A 2 18.89 -39.14 -9.46
CA LYS A 2 19.09 -37.72 -9.75
C LYS A 2 18.60 -36.87 -8.57
N SER A 3 19.52 -36.10 -7.99
CA SER A 3 19.25 -35.09 -6.97
C SER A 3 18.26 -34.05 -7.49
N HIS A 4 17.12 -33.88 -6.81
CA HIS A 4 16.23 -32.74 -7.04
C HIS A 4 16.80 -31.53 -6.30
N ASN A 5 17.43 -30.64 -7.06
CA ASN A 5 17.77 -29.29 -6.64
C ASN A 5 16.49 -28.56 -6.19
N ARG A 6 16.31 -28.42 -4.87
CA ARG A 6 15.36 -27.45 -4.31
C ARG A 6 15.96 -26.07 -4.54
N THR A 7 15.50 -25.39 -5.58
CA THR A 7 15.75 -23.95 -5.75
C THR A 7 15.27 -23.19 -4.51
N PRO A 8 15.96 -22.11 -4.09
CA PRO A 8 15.50 -21.25 -3.01
C PRO A 8 14.08 -20.81 -3.31
N ARG A 9 13.13 -21.16 -2.43
CA ARG A 9 11.73 -20.78 -2.57
C ARG A 9 11.69 -19.25 -2.56
N SER A 10 11.53 -18.64 -3.73
CA SER A 10 11.67 -17.20 -3.85
C SER A 10 10.65 -16.53 -2.93
N PHE A 11 11.11 -15.59 -2.10
CA PHE A 11 10.26 -14.88 -1.13
C PHE A 11 8.98 -14.33 -1.79
N LYS A 12 9.10 -13.88 -3.04
CA LYS A 12 8.00 -13.40 -3.88
C LYS A 12 6.90 -14.45 -4.09
N ALA A 13 7.24 -15.71 -4.36
CA ALA A 13 6.25 -16.77 -4.57
C ALA A 13 5.45 -17.07 -3.30
N VAL A 14 6.08 -16.97 -2.12
CA VAL A 14 5.41 -17.14 -0.83
C VAL A 14 4.45 -15.98 -0.56
N THR A 15 4.90 -14.74 -0.80
CA THR A 15 4.06 -13.54 -0.65
C THR A 15 2.85 -13.56 -1.58
N TRP A 16 3.03 -13.99 -2.84
CA TRP A 16 1.93 -14.10 -3.78
C TRP A 16 0.90 -15.11 -3.33
N LYS A 17 1.34 -16.28 -2.85
CA LYS A 17 0.43 -17.30 -2.33
C LYS A 17 -0.39 -16.77 -1.15
N ARG A 18 0.21 -16.02 -0.23
CA ARG A 18 -0.52 -15.36 0.89
C ARG A 18 -1.57 -14.38 0.40
N LEU A 19 -1.26 -13.62 -0.64
CA LEU A 19 -2.22 -12.72 -1.29
C LEU A 19 -3.26 -13.44 -2.16
N GLY A 20 -3.19 -14.77 -2.29
CA GLY A 20 -4.08 -15.54 -3.16
C GLY A 20 -3.77 -15.44 -4.64
N PHE A 21 -2.48 -15.35 -4.98
CA PHE A 21 -1.99 -15.36 -6.35
C PHE A 21 -1.03 -16.52 -6.60
N LEU A 22 -1.10 -17.04 -7.83
CA LEU A 22 -0.16 -18.04 -8.35
C LEU A 22 0.63 -17.46 -9.52
N PRO A 23 1.88 -17.89 -9.76
CA PRO A 23 2.57 -17.52 -10.99
C PRO A 23 1.85 -18.14 -12.19
N SER A 24 1.60 -17.35 -13.23
CA SER A 24 1.12 -17.88 -14.51
C SER A 24 2.25 -18.66 -15.18
N ASN A 25 1.95 -19.83 -15.74
CA ASN A 25 2.91 -20.69 -16.46
C ASN A 25 3.25 -20.19 -17.87
N ASP A 26 2.91 -18.94 -18.19
CA ASP A 26 3.27 -18.30 -19.46
C ASP A 26 4.78 -18.09 -19.53
N LYS A 27 5.48 -19.00 -20.22
CA LYS A 27 6.95 -19.05 -20.40
C LYS A 27 7.58 -17.75 -20.94
N LYS A 28 6.78 -16.77 -21.37
CA LYS A 28 7.21 -15.50 -21.97
C LYS A 28 6.92 -14.26 -21.12
N LYS A 29 6.04 -14.32 -20.11
CA LYS A 29 5.65 -13.13 -19.31
C LYS A 29 5.42 -13.54 -17.86
N TYR A 30 6.19 -12.96 -16.94
CA TYR A 30 6.00 -13.14 -15.50
C TYR A 30 4.69 -12.46 -15.08
N ARG A 31 3.62 -13.24 -14.91
CA ARG A 31 2.28 -12.77 -14.54
C ARG A 31 1.82 -13.44 -13.25
N ALA A 32 0.96 -12.75 -12.50
CA ALA A 32 0.34 -13.28 -11.30
C ALA A 32 -1.14 -13.54 -11.58
N PHE A 33 -1.62 -14.74 -11.25
CA PHE A 33 -2.98 -15.20 -11.46
C PHE A 33 -3.76 -15.15 -10.15
N CYS A 34 -4.87 -14.41 -10.09
CA CYS A 34 -5.72 -14.38 -8.90
C CYS A 34 -6.54 -15.66 -8.80
N ILE A 35 -6.43 -16.40 -7.70
CA ILE A 35 -7.15 -17.68 -7.55
C ILE A 35 -8.67 -17.51 -7.45
N TYR A 36 -9.14 -16.31 -7.08
CA TYR A 36 -10.56 -16.01 -6.84
C TYR A 36 -11.27 -15.57 -8.11
N CYS A 37 -10.83 -14.48 -8.75
CA CYS A 37 -11.47 -13.97 -9.96
C CYS A 37 -10.90 -14.56 -11.26
N LYS A 38 -9.89 -15.43 -11.18
CA LYS A 38 -9.20 -16.08 -12.31
C LYS A 38 -8.63 -15.09 -13.35
N LYS A 39 -8.42 -13.82 -12.96
CA LYS A 39 -7.83 -12.79 -13.82
C LYS A 39 -6.30 -12.74 -13.66
N ASN A 40 -5.63 -12.56 -14.80
CA ASN A 40 -4.19 -12.35 -14.86
C ASN A 40 -3.81 -10.90 -14.57
N GLN A 41 -2.86 -10.71 -13.66
CA GLN A 41 -2.23 -9.43 -13.35
C GLN A 41 -0.91 -9.33 -14.11
N ALA A 42 -0.83 -8.35 -15.00
CA ALA A 42 0.40 -8.05 -15.73
C ALA A 42 1.47 -7.42 -14.83
N ASN A 43 1.04 -6.63 -13.83
CA ASN A 43 1.93 -6.07 -12.84
C ASN A 43 1.92 -6.94 -11.58
N THR A 44 3.09 -7.48 -11.25
CA THR A 44 3.25 -8.44 -10.16
C THR A 44 3.87 -7.82 -8.90
N SER A 45 3.90 -6.48 -8.81
CA SER A 45 4.30 -5.79 -7.58
C SER A 45 3.27 -6.04 -6.46
N ILE A 46 3.75 -6.23 -5.23
CA ILE A 46 2.90 -6.54 -4.07
C ILE A 46 1.80 -5.49 -3.91
N GLY A 47 2.12 -4.20 -4.04
CA GLY A 47 1.12 -3.13 -3.94
C GLY A 47 -0.02 -3.26 -4.95
N ARG A 48 0.28 -3.63 -6.21
CA ARG A 48 -0.76 -3.83 -7.24
C ARG A 48 -1.61 -5.07 -6.97
N LEU A 49 -1.01 -6.14 -6.44
CA LEU A 49 -1.74 -7.34 -6.03
C LEU A 49 -2.66 -7.07 -4.82
N VAL A 50 -2.23 -6.25 -3.85
CA VAL A 50 -3.06 -5.79 -2.73
C VAL A 50 -4.23 -4.94 -3.22
N ILE A 51 -3.99 -3.98 -4.12
CA ILE A 51 -5.07 -3.18 -4.75
C ILE A 51 -6.08 -4.08 -5.47
N HIS A 52 -5.60 -5.11 -6.17
CA HIS A 52 -6.50 -6.10 -6.77
C HIS A 52 -7.33 -6.82 -5.71
N ARG A 53 -6.74 -7.26 -4.58
CA ARG A 53 -7.49 -7.91 -3.49
C ARG A 53 -8.56 -7.02 -2.87
N LYS A 54 -8.32 -5.70 -2.81
CA LYS A 54 -9.32 -4.71 -2.38
C LYS A 54 -10.51 -4.60 -3.33
N SER A 55 -10.25 -4.75 -4.62
CA SER A 55 -11.23 -4.48 -5.70
C SER A 55 -11.75 -5.75 -6.37
N CYS A 56 -11.27 -6.93 -5.97
CA CYS A 56 -11.65 -8.22 -6.55
C CYS A 56 -13.14 -8.48 -6.32
N THR A 57 -13.89 -8.77 -7.39
CA THR A 57 -15.35 -8.96 -7.32
C THR A 57 -15.74 -10.19 -6.50
N GLU A 58 -14.94 -11.25 -6.61
CA GLU A 58 -15.24 -12.56 -5.99
C GLU A 58 -14.75 -12.67 -4.54
N HIS A 59 -13.77 -11.86 -4.13
CA HIS A 59 -13.22 -11.92 -2.77
C HIS A 59 -12.54 -10.61 -2.40
N LYS A 60 -13.29 -9.73 -1.72
CA LYS A 60 -12.82 -8.42 -1.25
C LYS A 60 -12.24 -8.55 0.15
N MET A 61 -10.94 -8.33 0.28
CA MET A 61 -10.27 -8.27 1.57
C MET A 61 -9.22 -7.16 1.55
N ASP A 62 -9.26 -6.27 2.54
CA ASP A 62 -8.24 -5.24 2.70
C ASP A 62 -7.03 -5.81 3.43
N LEU A 63 -6.02 -6.19 2.66
CA LEU A 63 -4.73 -6.67 3.18
C LEU A 63 -3.70 -5.54 3.26
N THR A 64 -4.11 -4.28 3.22
CA THR A 64 -3.15 -3.16 3.15
C THR A 64 -2.37 -3.00 4.43
N GLU A 65 -2.99 -3.25 5.58
CA GLU A 65 -2.29 -3.21 6.86
C GLU A 65 -1.27 -4.35 7.01
N GLU A 66 -1.53 -5.53 6.42
CA GLU A 66 -0.59 -6.66 6.43
C GLU A 66 0.68 -6.43 5.59
N PHE A 67 0.66 -5.43 4.69
CA PHE A 67 1.74 -5.17 3.74
C PHE A 67 2.17 -3.68 3.66
N LYS A 68 1.67 -2.80 4.54
CA LYS A 68 1.97 -1.35 4.59
C LYS A 68 3.33 -1.04 5.23
N GLU A 69 3.76 -1.87 6.17
CA GLU A 69 5.09 -1.76 6.77
C GLU A 69 6.11 -2.37 5.80
N GLY A 70 6.87 -1.52 5.13
CA GLY A 70 7.82 -1.90 4.10
C GLY A 70 8.82 -2.95 4.58
N GLY A 71 8.64 -4.19 4.13
CA GLY A 71 9.66 -5.23 4.13
C GLY A 71 9.53 -6.26 5.25
N VAL A 72 9.34 -7.52 4.81
CA VAL A 72 9.69 -8.73 5.57
C VAL A 72 8.90 -8.91 6.87
N LEU A 73 7.65 -9.37 6.75
CA LEU A 73 7.09 -10.19 7.82
C LEU A 73 7.96 -11.44 7.97
N SER A 74 8.61 -11.48 9.13
CA SER A 74 9.37 -12.59 9.69
C SER A 74 8.71 -13.94 9.34
N LEU A 75 9.47 -14.78 8.63
CA LEU A 75 9.17 -16.20 8.48
C LEU A 75 9.48 -16.89 9.81
N THR A 76 8.54 -16.85 10.76
CA THR A 76 8.49 -17.82 11.84
C THR A 76 7.04 -18.19 12.12
N GLU A 77 6.72 -19.41 11.68
CA GLU A 77 5.80 -20.37 12.30
C GLU A 77 4.34 -19.98 12.52
N GLY A 78 3.48 -20.63 11.74
CA GLY A 78 2.04 -20.56 11.84
C GLY A 78 1.39 -21.35 10.71
N SER A 79 1.86 -22.59 10.52
CA SER A 79 1.24 -23.57 9.65
C SER A 79 -0.09 -24.00 10.28
N HIS A 80 -1.18 -23.32 9.93
CA HIS A 80 -2.50 -23.93 10.02
C HIS A 80 -2.96 -24.30 8.62
N CYS A 81 -2.90 -25.61 8.37
CA CYS A 81 -3.56 -26.31 7.30
C CYS A 81 -5.06 -25.97 7.30
N LEU A 82 -5.55 -25.57 6.13
CA LEU A 82 -6.88 -25.98 5.69
C LEU A 82 -6.65 -26.66 4.35
N ASP A 83 -6.69 -27.99 4.43
CA ASP A 83 -6.92 -28.87 3.31
C ASP A 83 -8.27 -28.49 2.69
N ASP A 84 -8.27 -28.10 1.43
CA ASP A 84 -9.45 -28.29 0.59
C ASP A 84 -8.97 -28.69 -0.80
N GLU A 85 -9.17 -29.98 -1.07
CA GLU A 85 -8.83 -30.65 -2.32
C GLU A 85 -9.73 -30.12 -3.44
N LEU A 86 -9.14 -29.51 -4.47
CA LEU A 86 -9.76 -29.48 -5.79
C LEU A 86 -8.74 -29.92 -6.84
N LYS A 87 -8.81 -31.22 -7.14
CA LYS A 87 -8.38 -31.82 -8.41
C LYS A 87 -9.28 -31.25 -9.51
N ILE A 88 -8.71 -30.53 -10.46
CA ILE A 88 -9.34 -30.34 -11.76
C ILE A 88 -8.27 -30.54 -12.82
N ASP A 89 -8.56 -31.52 -13.66
CA ASP A 89 -7.73 -32.05 -14.71
C ASP A 89 -7.42 -31.03 -15.81
N GLU A 90 -6.26 -31.25 -16.39
CA GLU A 90 -5.63 -30.53 -17.48
C GLU A 90 -6.25 -30.96 -18.80
N GLU A 91 -7.05 -30.10 -19.45
CA GLU A 91 -7.33 -30.21 -20.88
C GLU A 91 -7.22 -28.85 -21.58
N VAL A 92 -6.61 -28.95 -22.77
CA VAL A 92 -6.06 -27.90 -23.62
C VAL A 92 -7.10 -27.50 -24.65
N GLU A 93 -7.32 -26.20 -24.87
CA GLU A 93 -7.57 -25.74 -26.23
C GLU A 93 -7.16 -24.28 -26.44
N SER A 94 -6.44 -24.09 -27.54
CA SER A 94 -5.85 -22.84 -28.03
C SER A 94 -6.82 -22.22 -29.01
N GLU A 95 -7.02 -20.90 -28.99
CA GLU A 95 -7.14 -20.13 -30.25
C GLU A 95 -7.04 -18.60 -30.08
N HIS A 96 -6.06 -18.06 -30.80
CA HIS A 96 -5.99 -16.82 -31.59
C HIS A 96 -6.20 -15.39 -31.01
N ILE A 97 -5.30 -14.51 -31.47
CA ILE A 97 -5.16 -13.05 -31.28
C ILE A 97 -5.59 -12.38 -32.60
N PRO A 98 -6.08 -11.10 -32.64
CA PRO A 98 -5.21 -9.93 -32.91
C PRO A 98 -5.57 -8.73 -32.00
N GLU A 99 -4.63 -8.06 -31.32
CA GLU A 99 -3.76 -6.96 -31.78
C GLU A 99 -4.52 -5.70 -32.27
N ALA A 100 -4.52 -4.64 -31.43
CA ALA A 100 -4.61 -3.24 -31.85
C ALA A 100 -4.09 -2.31 -30.73
N ALA A 101 -3.31 -1.31 -31.13
CA ALA A 101 -2.48 -0.40 -30.35
C ALA A 101 -3.27 0.75 -29.65
N PRO A 102 -2.64 1.57 -28.78
CA PRO A 102 -3.31 2.52 -27.90
C PRO A 102 -3.44 3.91 -28.54
N SER A 103 -4.56 4.60 -28.28
CA SER A 103 -4.70 6.03 -28.54
C SER A 103 -4.59 6.81 -27.22
N ASP A 104 -3.44 7.43 -27.00
CA ASP A 104 -3.28 8.53 -26.07
C ASP A 104 -3.99 9.78 -26.64
N SER A 105 -4.84 10.41 -25.82
CA SER A 105 -5.43 11.72 -26.08
C SER A 105 -5.51 12.45 -24.74
N SER A 106 -4.54 13.32 -24.45
CA SER A 106 -4.55 14.76 -24.77
C SER A 106 -5.20 15.60 -23.66
N THR A 107 -4.45 15.83 -22.58
CA THR A 107 -4.79 16.79 -21.51
C THR A 107 -4.00 18.10 -21.59
N THR A 108 -3.23 18.33 -22.66
CA THR A 108 -2.37 19.51 -22.82
C THR A 108 -3.08 20.75 -23.38
N ASN A 109 -4.30 20.64 -23.90
CA ASN A 109 -4.97 21.75 -24.61
C ASN A 109 -5.82 22.69 -23.72
N ILE A 110 -5.75 22.59 -22.40
CA ILE A 110 -6.58 23.43 -21.50
C ILE A 110 -5.81 24.62 -20.93
N ILE A 111 -4.48 24.53 -20.82
CA ILE A 111 -3.66 25.54 -20.11
C ILE A 111 -3.34 26.74 -21.01
N ASP A 112 -3.13 26.53 -22.32
CA ASP A 112 -2.79 27.63 -23.26
C ASP A 112 -3.96 28.58 -23.55
N LYS A 113 -5.19 28.22 -23.17
CA LYS A 113 -6.38 29.03 -23.46
C LYS A 113 -6.77 30.02 -22.35
N LEU A 114 -6.01 30.07 -21.25
CA LEU A 114 -6.24 30.98 -20.12
C LEU A 114 -5.27 32.17 -20.08
N LEU A 115 -4.29 32.22 -20.99
CA LEU A 115 -3.25 33.25 -21.03
C LEU A 115 -3.46 34.31 -22.12
N GLU A 116 -4.45 34.15 -23.02
CA GLU A 116 -4.65 35.05 -24.17
C GLU A 116 -5.71 36.15 -23.96
N ASP A 117 -6.42 36.18 -22.82
CA ASP A 117 -7.55 37.11 -22.60
C ASP A 117 -7.21 38.38 -21.79
N ASP A 118 -5.92 38.67 -21.50
CA ASP A 118 -5.53 39.81 -20.63
C ASP A 118 -4.96 41.05 -21.39
N ASP A 119 -5.04 41.09 -22.72
CA ASP A 119 -4.57 42.22 -23.54
C ASP A 119 -5.75 42.98 -24.20
N THR A 120 -6.66 43.52 -23.39
CA THR A 120 -7.57 44.59 -23.86
C THR A 120 -7.38 45.86 -23.07
N GLU A 121 -6.51 46.72 -23.61
CA GLU A 121 -6.39 48.12 -23.22
C GLU A 121 -7.72 48.86 -23.42
N VAL A 122 -8.36 49.27 -22.32
CA VAL A 122 -9.33 50.37 -22.32
C VAL A 122 -8.92 51.36 -21.25
N TYR A 123 -8.20 52.39 -21.69
CA TYR A 123 -7.98 53.64 -20.97
C TYR A 123 -9.32 54.39 -20.85
N VAL A 124 -9.61 54.93 -19.65
CA VAL A 124 -10.13 56.29 -19.36
C VAL A 124 -10.96 56.33 -18.05
N SER A 125 -10.45 57.17 -17.12
CA SER A 125 -11.13 57.99 -16.10
C SER A 125 -11.27 57.50 -14.65
N ASP A 126 -10.43 58.10 -13.81
CA ASP A 126 -10.74 58.75 -12.52
C ASP A 126 -11.87 58.16 -11.67
N ILE A 127 -11.48 57.31 -10.73
CA ILE A 127 -12.06 57.32 -9.39
C ILE A 127 -10.89 57.33 -8.41
N ASP A 128 -10.61 58.51 -7.85
CA ASP A 128 -9.86 58.67 -6.61
C ASP A 128 -10.52 57.82 -5.52
N HIS A 129 -10.06 56.57 -5.37
CA HIS A 129 -10.33 55.79 -4.19
C HIS A 129 -9.16 55.97 -3.24
N PRO A 130 -9.33 56.70 -2.11
CA PRO A 130 -8.27 56.85 -1.13
C PRO A 130 -7.90 55.46 -0.65
N LEU A 131 -6.64 55.10 -0.93
CA LEU A 131 -6.00 53.86 -0.55
C LEU A 131 -6.32 53.55 0.92
N ALA A 132 -7.14 52.52 1.12
CA ALA A 132 -7.22 51.78 2.36
C ALA A 132 -5.91 50.99 2.55
N SER A 133 -4.76 51.69 2.67
CA SER A 133 -3.46 51.08 2.97
C SER A 133 -3.36 50.54 4.40
N GLY A 134 -4.43 50.62 5.20
CA GLY A 134 -4.48 50.08 6.57
C GLY A 134 -4.99 48.63 6.68
N SER A 135 -5.73 48.11 5.69
CA SER A 135 -6.34 46.76 5.77
C SER A 135 -5.39 45.63 5.38
N SER A 136 -4.50 45.87 4.40
CA SER A 136 -3.59 44.84 3.90
C SER A 136 -2.56 44.39 4.94
N GLN A 137 -2.10 45.29 5.81
CA GLN A 137 -1.13 44.95 6.86
C GLN A 137 -1.78 44.17 8.01
N THR A 138 -3.05 44.43 8.32
CA THR A 138 -3.80 43.67 9.32
C THR A 138 -4.09 42.24 8.87
N ASP A 139 -4.40 42.05 7.58
CA ASP A 139 -4.63 40.71 7.02
C ASP A 139 -3.33 39.90 6.92
N ALA A 140 -2.21 40.51 6.54
CA ALA A 140 -0.91 39.86 6.53
C ALA A 140 -0.48 39.37 7.93
N ASN A 141 -0.68 40.20 8.96
CA ASN A 141 -0.41 39.82 10.35
C ASN A 141 -1.33 38.69 10.83
N ARG A 142 -2.61 38.68 10.42
CA ARG A 142 -3.54 37.58 10.72
C ARG A 142 -3.08 36.27 10.08
N LEU A 143 -2.74 36.30 8.80
CA LEU A 143 -2.25 35.14 8.07
C LEU A 143 -0.95 34.59 8.66
N GLN A 144 -0.02 35.45 9.04
CA GLN A 144 1.21 35.03 9.70
C GLN A 144 0.93 34.34 11.04
N LYS A 145 0.00 34.88 11.83
CA LYS A 145 -0.43 34.26 13.09
C LYS A 145 -1.10 32.90 12.85
N ASP A 146 -1.96 32.79 11.84
CA ASP A 146 -2.64 31.55 11.50
C ASP A 146 -1.65 30.49 10.99
N LEU A 147 -0.62 30.90 10.24
CA LEU A 147 0.46 30.02 9.78
C LEU A 147 1.29 29.48 10.95
N ILE A 148 1.72 30.36 11.87
CA ILE A 148 2.44 29.94 13.09
C ILE A 148 1.60 28.97 13.93
N LYS A 149 0.30 29.26 14.06
CA LYS A 149 -0.63 28.40 14.79
C LYS A 149 -0.75 27.03 14.14
N ALA A 150 -0.96 26.97 12.83
CA ALA A 150 -1.06 25.72 12.09
C ALA A 150 0.25 24.90 12.17
N GLU A 151 1.41 25.55 12.10
CA GLU A 151 2.71 24.89 12.26
C GLU A 151 2.88 24.33 13.68
N THR A 152 2.45 25.08 14.70
CA THR A 152 2.50 24.64 16.09
C THR A 152 1.59 23.42 16.31
N GLU A 153 0.34 23.48 15.86
CA GLU A 153 -0.61 22.35 15.95
C GLU A 153 -0.09 21.11 15.22
N TYR A 154 0.55 21.28 14.06
CA TYR A 154 1.20 20.18 13.33
C TYR A 154 2.35 19.56 14.15
N LEU A 155 3.21 20.39 14.75
CA LEU A 155 4.33 19.90 15.56
C LEU A 155 3.85 19.20 16.84
N GLU A 156 2.80 19.70 17.48
CA GLU A 156 2.17 19.05 18.64
C GLU A 156 1.58 17.69 18.25
N ALA A 157 0.84 17.62 17.15
CA ALA A 157 0.31 16.35 16.64
C ALA A 157 1.43 15.36 16.30
N LYS A 158 2.53 15.85 15.72
CA LYS A 158 3.72 15.04 15.42
C LYS A 158 4.42 14.54 16.68
N ALA A 159 4.51 15.35 17.73
CA ALA A 159 5.05 14.93 19.03
C ALA A 159 4.18 13.82 19.65
N ALA A 160 2.87 14.02 19.70
CA ALA A 160 1.93 13.01 20.23
C ALA A 160 1.99 11.69 19.44
N TYR A 161 2.19 11.75 18.13
CA TYR A 161 2.41 10.56 17.30
C TYR A 161 3.67 9.79 17.71
N PHE A 162 4.79 10.49 17.94
CA PHE A 162 6.03 9.84 18.38
C PHE A 162 5.89 9.24 19.79
N ASP A 163 5.19 9.90 20.70
CA ASP A 163 4.90 9.34 22.02
C ASP A 163 4.11 8.02 21.91
N LYS A 164 3.12 7.97 21.00
CA LYS A 164 2.36 6.73 20.74
C LYS A 164 3.21 5.63 20.12
N LEU A 165 4.12 5.97 19.20
CA LEU A 165 5.07 4.99 18.67
C LEU A 165 6.00 4.45 19.75
N HIS A 166 6.44 5.30 20.69
CA HIS A 166 7.26 4.87 21.81
C HIS A 166 6.50 3.93 22.73
N GLU A 167 5.26 4.26 23.10
CA GLU A 167 4.37 3.40 23.90
C GLU A 167 4.17 2.02 23.24
N ILE A 168 3.92 1.99 21.92
CA ILE A 168 3.80 0.73 21.16
C ILE A 168 5.09 -0.09 21.24
N SER A 169 6.26 0.55 21.15
CA SER A 169 7.55 -0.12 21.27
C SER A 169 7.73 -0.77 22.66
N ASP A 170 7.36 -0.06 23.72
CA ASP A 170 7.47 -0.57 25.09
C ASP A 170 6.49 -1.72 25.37
N LEU A 171 5.27 -1.62 24.82
CA LEU A 171 4.28 -2.70 24.86
C LEU A 171 4.79 -3.95 24.13
N ARG A 172 5.37 -3.80 22.93
CA ARG A 172 5.97 -4.90 22.17
C ARG A 172 7.10 -5.57 22.96
N ARG A 173 8.01 -4.79 23.55
CA ARG A 173 9.08 -5.32 24.42
C ARG A 173 8.53 -6.11 25.60
N THR A 174 7.51 -5.58 26.26
CA THR A 174 6.89 -6.22 27.44
C THR A 174 6.20 -7.53 27.04
N LEU A 175 5.48 -7.54 25.93
CA LEU A 175 4.81 -8.72 25.40
C LEU A 175 5.81 -9.85 25.12
N THR A 176 6.90 -9.56 24.40
CA THR A 176 7.96 -10.55 24.14
C THR A 176 8.58 -11.10 25.43
N MET A 177 8.80 -10.25 26.44
CA MET A 177 9.31 -10.71 27.74
C MET A 177 8.33 -11.64 28.45
N LEU A 178 7.03 -11.34 28.41
CA LEU A 178 5.99 -12.17 29.02
C LEU A 178 5.83 -13.51 28.30
N GLU A 179 5.87 -13.51 26.97
CA GLU A 179 5.87 -14.73 26.16
C GLU A 179 7.05 -15.63 26.50
N ALA A 180 8.26 -15.06 26.59
CA ALA A 180 9.45 -15.80 27.00
C ALA A 180 9.32 -16.42 28.40
N LYS A 181 8.79 -15.67 29.37
CA LYS A 181 8.53 -16.18 30.73
C LYS A 181 7.47 -17.29 30.73
N LYS A 182 6.41 -17.14 29.94
CA LYS A 182 5.38 -18.16 29.79
C LYS A 182 6.00 -19.47 29.27
N THR A 183 6.79 -19.42 28.20
CA THR A 183 7.48 -20.60 27.67
C THR A 183 8.41 -21.23 28.70
N GLN A 184 9.14 -20.42 29.48
CA GLN A 184 9.99 -20.94 30.57
C GLN A 184 9.17 -21.70 31.61
N LEU A 185 8.00 -21.20 32.00
CA LEU A 185 7.11 -21.87 32.96
C LEU A 185 6.52 -23.16 32.38
N GLU A 186 6.10 -23.16 31.12
CA GLU A 186 5.63 -24.38 30.43
C GLU A 186 6.73 -25.46 30.41
N ILE A 187 7.98 -25.08 30.13
CA ILE A 187 9.13 -26.00 30.22
C ILE A 187 9.30 -26.56 31.63
N ILE A 188 9.21 -25.71 32.66
CA ILE A 188 9.35 -26.15 34.07
C ILE A 188 8.22 -27.11 34.45
N GLN A 189 6.99 -26.80 34.05
CA GLN A 189 5.83 -27.66 34.30
C GLN A 189 6.01 -29.04 33.65
N LEU A 190 6.36 -29.08 32.36
CA LEU A 190 6.58 -30.34 31.66
C LEU A 190 7.71 -31.18 32.28
N LYS A 191 8.77 -30.52 32.77
CA LYS A 191 9.85 -31.21 33.50
C LYS A 191 9.36 -31.80 34.82
N ALA A 192 8.56 -31.05 35.58
CA ALA A 192 7.99 -31.53 36.84
C ALA A 192 7.00 -32.68 36.64
N GLU A 193 6.28 -32.72 35.51
CA GLU A 193 5.37 -33.83 35.16
C GLU A 193 6.12 -35.10 34.71
N CYS A 194 7.41 -35.00 34.36
CA CYS A 194 8.25 -36.12 33.94
C CYS A 194 9.09 -36.74 35.07
N GLU A 195 9.12 -36.13 36.26
CA GLU A 195 9.76 -36.65 37.48
C GLU A 195 8.77 -37.48 38.32
#